data_AF-A0AAD9MJP8-F1
#
_entry.id   AF-A0AAD9MJP8-F1
#
_cell.length_a   1.000
_cell.length_b   1.000
_cell.length_c   1.000
_cell.angle_alpha   90.00
_cell.angle_beta   90.00
_cell.angle_gamma   90.00
#
_symmetry.space_group_name_H-M   'P 1'
#
loop_
_entity.id
_entity.type
_entity.pdbx_description
1 polymer ?
#
loop_
_entity_poly.entity_id
_entity_poly.type
_entity_poly.pdbx_seq_one_letter_code
_entity_poly.pdbx_strand_id
1 'polypeptide(L)'
;MNRKEKRLAMATALQSAAPDLVVVPSVSKALPDIKTQALVSLLASVGASPMDQKVLLVMWKVPMHVHLSARNLERLFVNTAESLQILDVLNADKIVIEEQALRFLSAKFGLASGEEVAQLREELQGEFEHQQIVETLEALRLALAGKGEVEGEAAREEEGVVDVQPLDEPDAQEG
;
A
#
# COMPACT_ATOMS: atom_id res chain seq x y z
N MET A 1 2.83 -22.97 27.03
CA MET A 1 4.10 -22.59 26.37
C MET A 1 4.53 -21.23 26.91
N ASN A 2 5.75 -21.16 27.44
CA ASN A 2 6.33 -19.94 27.99
C ASN A 2 6.81 -18.99 26.89
N ARG A 3 6.89 -17.69 27.19
CA ARG A 3 7.35 -16.66 26.24
C ARG A 3 8.77 -16.92 25.72
N LYS A 4 9.65 -17.45 26.58
CA LYS A 4 11.03 -17.81 26.23
C LYS A 4 11.10 -19.00 25.26
N GLU A 5 10.28 -20.02 25.50
CA GLU A 5 10.17 -21.19 24.61
C GLU A 5 9.66 -20.78 23.23
N LYS A 6 8.64 -19.92 23.18
CA LYS A 6 8.10 -19.39 21.91
C LYS A 6 9.17 -18.61 21.13
N ARG A 7 9.96 -17.76 21.81
CA ARG A 7 11.05 -17.01 21.16
C ARG A 7 12.13 -17.95 20.63
N LEU A 8 12.52 -18.95 21.41
CA LEU A 8 13.52 -19.94 21.00
C LEU A 8 13.05 -20.75 19.79
N ALA A 9 11.83 -21.29 19.83
CA ALA A 9 11.25 -22.04 18.72
C ALA A 9 11.19 -21.22 17.43
N MET A 10 10.86 -19.93 17.52
CA MET A 10 10.85 -19.02 16.38
C MET A 10 12.26 -18.81 15.79
N ALA A 11 13.26 -18.59 16.65
CA ALA A 11 14.65 -18.44 16.19
C ALA A 11 15.16 -19.72 15.52
N THR A 12 14.88 -20.89 16.09
CA THR A 12 15.24 -22.18 15.51
C THR A 12 14.52 -22.43 14.18
N ALA A 13 13.24 -22.11 14.07
CA ALA A 13 12.48 -22.25 12.83
C ALA A 13 13.06 -21.37 11.71
N LEU A 14 13.36 -20.11 12.01
CA LEU A 14 14.00 -19.19 11.05
C LEU A 14 15.39 -19.67 10.63
N GLN A 15 16.19 -20.18 11.57
CA GLN A 15 17.50 -20.75 11.27
C GLN A 15 17.38 -21.99 10.38
N SER A 16 16.38 -22.84 10.61
CA SER A 16 16.11 -24.01 9.78
C SER A 16 15.64 -23.63 8.38
N ALA A 17 14.92 -22.52 8.24
CA ALA A 17 14.40 -22.02 6.97
C ALA A 17 15.39 -21.10 6.22
N ALA A 18 16.58 -20.85 6.77
CA ALA A 18 17.63 -20.05 6.14
C ALA A 18 18.00 -20.45 4.70
N PRO A 19 18.09 -21.74 4.30
CA PRO A 19 18.41 -22.10 2.91
C PRO A 19 17.29 -21.75 1.91
N ASP A 20 16.06 -21.60 2.40
CA ASP A 20 14.86 -21.33 1.60
C ASP A 20 14.41 -19.86 1.67
N LEU A 21 15.22 -19.03 2.32
CA LEU A 21 14.97 -17.61 2.55
C LEU A 21 15.65 -16.77 1.47
N VAL A 22 14.89 -15.85 0.87
CA VAL A 22 15.39 -14.89 -0.11
C VAL A 22 15.11 -13.47 0.38
N VAL A 23 16.13 -12.61 0.31
CA VAL A 23 16.03 -11.20 0.72
C VAL A 23 15.84 -10.32 -0.50
N VAL A 24 14.86 -9.42 -0.45
CA VAL A 24 14.52 -8.50 -1.54
C VAL A 24 14.58 -7.04 -1.03
N PRO A 25 15.11 -6.08 -1.81
CA PRO A 25 15.24 -4.69 -1.34
C PRO A 25 13.91 -3.99 -1.06
N SER A 26 12.95 -4.07 -1.99
CA SER A 26 11.59 -3.53 -1.81
C SER A 26 10.61 -4.17 -2.76
N VAL A 27 9.53 -4.75 -2.22
CA VAL A 27 8.45 -5.35 -3.03
C VAL A 27 7.40 -4.30 -3.40
N SER A 28 7.15 -3.33 -2.53
CA SER A 28 6.15 -2.27 -2.75
C SER A 28 6.49 -1.36 -3.95
N LYS A 29 7.77 -1.03 -4.15
CA LYS A 29 8.20 -0.15 -5.25
C LYS A 29 8.07 -0.82 -6.63
N ALA A 30 8.13 -2.15 -6.67
CA ALA A 30 8.03 -2.92 -7.91
C ALA A 30 6.57 -3.14 -8.36
N LEU A 31 5.58 -2.85 -7.52
CA LEU A 31 4.15 -3.07 -7.77
C LEU A 31 3.36 -1.76 -7.62
N PRO A 32 3.41 -0.85 -8.61
CA PRO A 32 2.62 0.38 -8.59
C PRO A 32 1.12 0.14 -8.75
N ASP A 33 0.73 -0.97 -9.42
CA ASP A 33 -0.66 -1.31 -9.71
C ASP A 33 -1.14 -2.54 -8.90
N ILE A 34 -2.45 -2.63 -8.68
CA ILE A 34 -3.11 -3.80 -8.09
C ILE A 34 -3.23 -4.91 -9.14
N LYS A 35 -2.17 -5.70 -9.32
CA LYS A 35 -2.11 -6.79 -10.31
C LYS A 35 -1.48 -8.05 -9.72
N THR A 36 -2.30 -9.09 -9.56
CA THR A 36 -1.88 -10.43 -9.11
C THR A 36 -0.79 -11.01 -10.02
N GLN A 37 -0.94 -10.88 -11.35
CA GLN A 37 0.02 -11.42 -12.32
C GLN A 37 1.41 -10.77 -12.22
N ALA A 38 1.44 -9.45 -11.96
CA ALA A 38 2.70 -8.74 -11.75
C ALA A 38 3.41 -9.23 -10.48
N LEU A 39 2.65 -9.44 -9.40
CA LEU A 39 3.18 -10.00 -8.15
C LEU A 39 3.72 -11.42 -8.33
N VAL A 40 2.99 -12.29 -9.04
CA VAL A 40 3.44 -13.66 -9.34
C VAL A 40 4.73 -13.62 -10.17
N SER A 41 4.81 -12.76 -11.18
CA SER A 41 5.99 -12.65 -12.05
C SER A 41 7.22 -12.14 -11.28
N LEU A 42 7.03 -11.17 -10.39
CA LEU A 42 8.07 -10.65 -9.50
C LEU A 42 8.59 -11.76 -8.58
N LEU A 43 7.70 -12.47 -7.90
CA LEU A 43 8.07 -13.55 -6.99
C LEU A 43 8.72 -14.73 -7.72
N ALA A 44 8.25 -15.07 -8.93
CA ALA A 44 8.86 -16.09 -9.78
C ALA A 44 10.29 -15.72 -10.22
N SER A 45 10.55 -14.44 -10.50
CA SER A 45 11.89 -13.94 -10.85
C SER A 45 12.91 -14.11 -9.72
N VAL A 46 12.43 -14.17 -8.48
CA VAL A 46 13.22 -14.35 -7.26
C VAL A 46 13.32 -15.83 -6.86
N GLY A 47 12.73 -16.74 -7.64
CA GLY A 47 12.72 -18.18 -7.35
C GLY A 47 11.63 -18.62 -6.37
N ALA A 48 10.68 -17.73 -6.07
CA ALA A 48 9.56 -17.97 -5.16
C ALA A 48 8.23 -18.00 -5.94
N SER A 49 7.97 -19.02 -6.77
CA SER A 49 6.71 -19.11 -7.53
C SER A 49 5.52 -19.48 -6.61
N PRO A 50 4.54 -18.61 -6.35
CA PRO A 50 3.34 -18.97 -5.58
C PRO A 50 2.39 -19.90 -6.35
N MET A 51 2.71 -20.27 -7.60
CA MET A 51 1.92 -21.25 -8.36
C MET A 51 2.26 -22.69 -7.97
N ASP A 52 3.51 -22.97 -7.59
CA ASP A 52 4.00 -24.35 -7.41
C ASP A 52 4.25 -24.70 -5.95
N GLN A 53 4.53 -23.69 -5.13
CA GLN A 53 4.99 -23.84 -3.75
C GLN A 53 4.37 -22.78 -2.85
N LYS A 54 4.35 -23.05 -1.54
CA LYS A 54 3.83 -22.11 -0.53
C LYS A 54 4.88 -21.04 -0.25
N VAL A 55 4.53 -19.79 -0.54
CA VAL A 55 5.43 -18.65 -0.37
C VAL A 55 4.95 -17.80 0.80
N LEU A 56 5.87 -17.47 1.70
CA LEU A 56 5.64 -16.48 2.75
C LEU A 56 6.37 -15.19 2.39
N LEU A 57 5.62 -14.13 2.18
CA LEU A 57 6.13 -12.77 1.99
C LEU A 57 6.09 -12.03 3.34
N VAL A 58 7.26 -11.65 3.84
CA VAL A 58 7.42 -10.88 5.08
C VAL A 58 7.83 -9.46 4.75
N MET A 59 6.97 -8.52 5.11
CA MET A 59 7.20 -7.08 4.89
C MET A 59 7.23 -6.35 6.21
N TRP A 60 7.81 -5.15 6.21
CA TRP A 60 7.72 -4.27 7.38
C TRP A 60 6.31 -3.66 7.47
N LYS A 61 5.88 -3.04 6.38
CA LYS A 61 4.53 -2.51 6.18
C LYS A 61 3.95 -3.11 4.91
N VAL A 62 2.74 -3.65 4.99
CA VAL A 62 2.04 -4.16 3.80
C VAL A 62 1.19 -3.02 3.24
N PRO A 63 1.55 -2.42 2.09
CA PRO A 63 0.69 -1.43 1.47
C PRO A 63 -0.56 -2.09 0.89
N MET A 64 -1.64 -1.31 0.75
CA MET A 64 -2.94 -1.83 0.34
C MET A 64 -2.92 -2.50 -1.03
N HIS A 65 -2.12 -2.00 -1.98
CA HIS A 65 -2.01 -2.58 -3.31
C HIS A 65 -1.37 -3.99 -3.30
N VAL A 66 -0.36 -4.22 -2.47
CA VAL A 66 0.25 -5.55 -2.30
C VAL A 66 -0.74 -6.49 -1.64
N HIS A 67 -1.44 -6.04 -0.60
CA HIS A 67 -2.45 -6.86 0.08
C HIS A 67 -3.57 -7.30 -0.88
N LEU A 68 -4.11 -6.36 -1.67
CA LEU A 68 -5.16 -6.64 -2.65
C LEU A 68 -4.68 -7.52 -3.80
N SER A 69 -3.40 -7.44 -4.17
CA SER A 69 -2.80 -8.29 -5.20
C SER A 69 -2.47 -9.69 -4.69
N ALA A 70 -2.20 -9.85 -3.39
CA ALA A 70 -1.84 -11.12 -2.79
C ALA A 70 -3.04 -11.97 -2.37
N ARG A 71 -4.16 -11.34 -1.94
CA ARG A 71 -5.30 -12.05 -1.31
C ARG A 71 -5.94 -13.15 -2.16
N ASN A 72 -5.78 -13.10 -3.49
CA ASN A 72 -6.38 -14.07 -4.40
C ASN A 72 -5.47 -15.28 -4.68
N LEU A 73 -4.28 -15.34 -4.06
CA LEU A 73 -3.30 -16.41 -4.24
C LEU A 73 -3.34 -17.34 -3.02
N GLU A 74 -3.91 -18.54 -3.18
CA GLU A 74 -4.08 -19.50 -2.07
C GLU A 74 -2.78 -19.96 -1.41
N ARG A 75 -1.68 -19.96 -2.19
CA ARG A 75 -0.35 -20.42 -1.76
C ARG A 75 0.58 -19.27 -1.36
N LEU A 76 0.10 -18.03 -1.34
CA LEU A 76 0.86 -16.86 -0.91
C LEU A 76 0.32 -16.36 0.44
N PHE A 77 1.17 -16.38 1.45
CA PHE A 77 0.90 -15.78 2.75
C PHE A 77 1.68 -14.48 2.87
N VAL A 78 1.00 -13.39 3.21
CA VAL A 78 1.65 -12.09 3.43
C VAL A 78 1.51 -11.74 4.90
N ASN A 79 2.63 -11.51 5.57
CA ASN A 79 2.68 -11.15 6.98
C ASN A 79 3.62 -9.97 7.22
N THR A 80 3.38 -9.27 8.33
CA THR A 80 4.30 -8.24 8.81
C THR A 80 5.37 -8.87 9.70
N ALA A 81 6.54 -8.24 9.77
CA ALA A 81 7.60 -8.66 10.69
C ALA A 81 7.16 -8.65 12.17
N GLU A 82 6.17 -7.81 12.52
CA GLU A 82 5.57 -7.76 13.85
C GLU A 82 4.68 -8.96 14.15
N SER A 83 3.78 -9.28 13.22
CA SER A 83 2.75 -10.32 13.35
C SER A 83 3.23 -11.74 12.99
N LEU A 84 4.49 -11.90 12.59
CA LEU A 84 5.06 -13.16 12.14
C LEU A 84 4.91 -14.28 13.19
N GLN A 85 4.29 -15.41 12.79
CA GLN A 85 4.10 -16.58 13.64
C GLN A 85 5.00 -17.74 13.21
N ILE A 86 5.26 -18.66 14.16
CA ILE A 86 6.08 -19.86 13.91
C ILE A 86 5.42 -20.76 12.86
N LEU A 87 4.09 -20.86 12.89
CA LEU A 87 3.33 -21.71 11.96
C LEU A 87 3.53 -21.27 10.51
N ASP A 88 3.60 -19.96 10.27
CA ASP A 88 3.77 -19.41 8.92
C ASP A 88 5.14 -19.77 8.35
N VAL A 89 6.19 -19.68 9.18
CA VAL A 89 7.56 -20.04 8.80
C VAL A 89 7.69 -21.53 8.51
N LEU A 90 7.03 -22.39 9.29
CA LEU A 90 7.08 -23.84 9.10
C LEU A 90 6.21 -24.35 7.94
N ASN A 91 5.15 -23.63 7.58
CA ASN A 91 4.26 -24.00 6.49
C ASN A 91 4.75 -23.49 5.12
N ALA A 92 5.72 -22.59 5.09
CA ALA A 92 6.26 -22.01 3.86
C ALA A 92 7.37 -22.89 3.29
N ASP A 93 7.32 -23.13 1.99
CA ASP A 93 8.39 -23.79 1.24
C ASP A 93 9.47 -22.78 0.84
N LYS A 94 9.08 -21.52 0.59
CA LYS A 94 9.99 -20.39 0.35
C LYS A 94 9.57 -19.18 1.16
N ILE A 95 10.56 -18.47 1.70
CA ILE A 95 10.33 -17.26 2.49
C ILE A 95 11.00 -16.09 1.78
N VAL A 96 10.22 -15.08 1.42
CA VAL A 96 10.71 -13.83 0.84
C VAL A 96 10.61 -12.75 1.90
N ILE A 97 11.74 -12.15 2.28
CA ILE A 97 11.81 -11.12 3.32
C ILE A 97 12.32 -9.82 2.71
N GLU A 98 11.63 -8.72 2.99
CA GLU A 98 12.12 -7.39 2.65
C GLU A 98 13.31 -7.00 3.54
N GLU A 99 14.30 -6.29 2.99
CA GLU A 99 15.50 -5.89 3.76
C GLU A 99 15.15 -5.16 5.07
N GLN A 100 14.17 -4.24 5.01
CA GLN A 100 13.68 -3.54 6.21
C GLN A 100 13.06 -4.50 7.25
N ALA A 101 12.28 -5.48 6.78
CA ALA A 101 11.69 -6.50 7.64
C ALA A 101 12.76 -7.39 8.29
N LEU A 102 13.82 -7.72 7.54
CA LEU A 102 14.94 -8.51 8.05
C LEU A 102 15.68 -7.76 9.17
N ARG A 103 15.96 -6.47 8.99
CA ARG A 103 16.60 -5.65 10.03
C ARG A 103 15.77 -5.63 11.32
N PHE A 104 14.45 -5.48 11.20
CA PHE A 104 13.54 -5.54 12.35
C PHE A 104 13.52 -6.92 13.03
N LEU A 105 13.53 -8.01 12.26
CA LEU A 105 13.56 -9.36 12.82
C LEU A 105 14.87 -9.62 13.58
N SER A 106 16.02 -9.28 12.98
CA SER A 106 17.33 -9.42 13.62
C SER A 106 17.42 -8.64 14.94
N ALA A 107 16.84 -7.44 14.97
CA ALA A 107 16.68 -6.65 16.19
C ALA A 107 15.80 -7.35 17.24
N LYS A 108 14.64 -7.85 16.84
CA LYS A 108 13.67 -8.53 17.73
C LYS A 108 14.26 -9.79 18.38
N PHE A 109 15.10 -10.52 17.66
CA PHE A 109 15.76 -11.73 18.18
C PHE A 109 17.09 -11.45 18.87
N GLY A 110 17.61 -10.22 18.84
CA GLY A 110 18.83 -9.81 19.54
C GLY A 110 20.11 -10.31 18.87
N LEU A 111 20.08 -10.51 17.56
CA LEU A 111 21.24 -10.85 16.73
C LEU A 111 21.99 -9.60 16.25
N ALA A 112 21.39 -8.41 16.40
CA ALA A 112 21.97 -7.11 16.09
C ALA A 112 22.40 -6.38 17.37
N SER A 113 23.40 -5.50 17.24
CA SER A 113 23.90 -4.63 18.30
C SER A 113 22.74 -3.74 18.80
N GLY A 114 22.61 -3.54 20.11
CA GLY A 114 21.49 -2.76 20.68
C GLY A 114 21.35 -1.34 20.12
N GLU A 115 22.43 -0.76 19.61
CA GLU A 115 22.47 0.57 18.98
C GLU A 115 21.80 0.62 17.61
N GLU A 116 21.98 -0.42 16.78
CA GLU A 116 21.37 -0.52 15.45
C GLU A 116 19.84 -0.62 15.54
N VAL A 117 19.33 -1.24 16.61
CA VAL A 117 17.89 -1.41 16.87
C VAL A 117 17.22 -0.10 17.26
N ALA A 118 17.89 0.72 18.08
CA ALA A 118 17.38 2.01 18.52
C ALA A 118 17.32 2.98 17.35
N GLN A 119 18.41 3.07 16.57
CA GLN A 119 18.49 3.90 15.37
C GLN A 119 17.45 3.48 14.32
N LEU A 120 17.28 2.17 14.10
CA LEU A 120 16.29 1.68 13.14
C LEU A 120 14.85 2.00 13.55
N ARG A 121 14.53 1.87 14.85
CA ARG A 121 13.21 2.24 15.34
C ARG A 121 12.93 3.72 15.15
N GLU A 122 13.91 4.56 15.44
CA GLU A 122 13.81 6.01 15.32
C GLU A 122 13.73 6.45 13.85
N GLU A 123 14.56 5.88 12.98
CA GLU A 123 14.56 6.10 11.53
C GLU A 123 13.23 5.66 10.89
N LEU A 124 12.76 4.45 11.19
CA LEU A 124 11.48 3.95 10.68
C LEU A 124 10.32 4.81 11.19
N GLN A 125 10.29 5.16 12.48
CA GLN A 125 9.26 6.05 13.04
C GLN A 125 9.25 7.42 12.35
N GLY A 126 10.42 7.99 12.06
CA GLY A 126 10.55 9.24 11.31
C GLY A 126 10.02 9.14 9.88
N GLU A 127 10.35 8.07 9.15
CA GLU A 127 9.83 7.82 7.79
C GLU A 127 8.30 7.61 7.79
N PHE A 128 7.75 6.95 8.82
CA PHE A 128 6.30 6.75 8.94
C PHE A 128 5.55 8.06 9.11
N GLU A 129 6.01 8.95 9.99
CA GLU A 129 5.39 10.24 10.18
C GLU A 129 5.50 11.08 8.91
N HIS A 130 6.67 11.07 8.25
CA HIS A 130 6.85 11.82 7.01
C HIS A 130 5.94 11.29 5.89
N GLN A 131 5.82 9.97 5.73
CA GLN A 131 4.98 9.39 4.69
C GLN A 131 3.49 9.61 4.98
N GLN A 132 3.03 9.50 6.23
CA GLN A 132 1.65 9.86 6.57
C GLN A 132 1.36 11.34 6.35
N ILE A 133 2.30 12.24 6.67
CA ILE A 133 2.14 13.67 6.43
C ILE A 133 2.04 13.96 4.92
N VAL A 134 2.91 13.36 4.10
CA VAL A 134 2.90 13.53 2.64
C VAL A 134 1.62 12.95 2.02
N GLU A 135 1.22 11.74 2.42
CA GLU A 135 0.01 11.07 1.92
C GLU A 135 -1.26 11.84 2.35
N THR A 136 -1.27 12.39 3.56
CA THR A 136 -2.36 13.27 4.05
C THR A 136 -2.38 14.61 3.31
N LEU A 137 -1.22 15.19 3.03
CA LEU A 137 -1.11 16.43 2.25
C LEU A 137 -1.53 16.23 0.80
N GLU A 138 -1.18 15.11 0.16
CA GLU A 138 -1.63 14.76 -1.19
C GLU A 138 -3.14 14.53 -1.23
N ALA A 139 -3.69 13.78 -0.25
CA ALA A 139 -5.14 13.59 -0.13
C ALA A 139 -5.88 14.92 0.08
N LEU A 140 -5.34 15.81 0.92
CA LEU A 140 -5.89 17.15 1.14
C LEU A 140 -5.81 18.00 -0.14
N ARG A 141 -4.69 17.95 -0.86
CA ARG A 141 -4.51 18.65 -2.14
C ARG A 141 -5.52 18.18 -3.20
N LEU A 142 -5.78 16.87 -3.28
CA LEU A 142 -6.77 16.29 -4.18
C LEU A 142 -8.21 16.70 -3.79
N ALA A 143 -8.53 16.69 -2.49
CA ALA A 143 -9.84 17.09 -1.98
C ALA A 143 -10.13 18.59 -2.18
N LEU A 144 -9.11 19.45 -2.09
CA LEU A 144 -9.22 20.88 -2.37
C LEU A 144 -9.31 21.17 -3.87
N ALA A 145 -8.62 20.39 -4.72
CA ALA A 145 -8.76 20.48 -6.18
C ALA A 145 -10.16 20.08 -6.67
N GLY A 146 -10.87 19.21 -5.95
CA GLY A 146 -12.25 18.79 -6.27
C GLY A 146 -13.35 19.77 -5.85
N LYS A 147 -13.04 20.90 -5.20
CA LYS A 147 -14.03 21.91 -4.76
C LYS A 147 -14.03 23.20 -5.60
N GLY A 148 -13.36 23.19 -6.74
CA GLY A 148 -13.20 24.37 -7.61
C GLY A 148 -14.16 24.46 -8.81
N GLU A 149 -15.23 23.66 -8.88
CA GLU A 149 -16.22 23.75 -9.97
C GLU A 149 -17.65 23.87 -9.44
N VAL A 150 -17.93 24.88 -8.62
CA VAL A 150 -19.29 25.45 -8.58
C VAL A 150 -19.26 26.91 -8.15
N GLU A 151 -19.94 27.73 -8.96
CA GLU A 151 -20.52 29.06 -8.67
C GLU A 151 -19.71 30.33 -9.02
N GLY A 152 -20.04 30.83 -10.21
CA GLY A 152 -20.39 32.24 -10.49
C GLY A 152 -21.21 32.20 -11.78
N GLU A 153 -22.51 32.46 -11.80
CA GLU A 153 -23.09 33.79 -11.56
C GLU A 153 -24.60 33.66 -11.28
N ALA A 154 -25.06 34.35 -10.24
CA ALA A 154 -26.44 34.40 -9.79
C ALA A 154 -27.08 35.76 -10.10
N ALA A 155 -28.27 35.76 -10.68
CA ALA A 155 -29.36 36.75 -10.49
C ALA A 155 -30.63 36.15 -11.16
N ARG A 156 -31.66 35.68 -10.42
CA ARG A 156 -32.81 36.45 -9.89
C ARG A 156 -33.38 37.43 -10.92
N GLU A 157 -34.66 37.55 -11.24
CA GLU A 157 -35.97 37.18 -10.68
C GLU A 157 -36.94 37.82 -11.73
N GLU A 158 -37.96 37.19 -12.31
CA GLU A 158 -39.38 37.32 -11.91
C GLU A 158 -40.28 37.15 -13.16
N GLU A 159 -41.45 36.56 -12.91
CA GLU A 159 -42.76 36.73 -13.56
C GLU A 159 -42.95 36.50 -15.08
N GLY A 160 -43.85 35.55 -15.36
CA GLY A 160 -44.54 35.49 -16.65
C GLY A 160 -45.70 36.48 -16.71
N VAL A 161 -46.05 36.90 -17.93
CA VAL A 161 -47.37 37.36 -18.42
C VAL A 161 -47.14 37.64 -19.92
N VAL A 162 -47.66 36.80 -20.81
CA VAL A 162 -48.81 37.07 -21.69
C VAL A 162 -48.87 38.49 -22.27
N ASP A 163 -49.00 38.53 -23.59
CA ASP A 163 -49.84 39.45 -24.37
C ASP A 163 -49.20 40.55 -25.22
N VAL A 164 -49.80 40.62 -26.42
CA VAL A 164 -49.95 41.69 -27.41
C VAL A 164 -48.77 42.52 -27.93
N GLN A 165 -48.69 42.49 -29.27
CA GLN A 165 -48.14 43.55 -30.13
C GLN A 165 -48.69 44.94 -29.76
N PRO A 166 -47.93 46.00 -30.07
CA PRO A 166 -48.40 46.90 -31.13
C PRO A 166 -47.26 47.24 -32.11
N LEU A 167 -47.48 47.20 -33.42
CA LEU A 167 -47.94 48.34 -34.25
C LEU A 167 -47.16 49.63 -33.96
N ASP A 168 -46.08 49.83 -34.71
CA ASP A 168 -45.81 51.12 -35.34
C ASP A 168 -45.44 50.85 -36.81
N GLU A 169 -46.29 51.36 -37.69
CA GLU A 169 -46.04 51.61 -39.12
C GLU A 169 -45.00 52.75 -39.27
N PRO A 170 -44.86 53.38 -40.45
CA PRO A 170 -44.35 52.89 -41.74
C PRO A 170 -43.13 53.73 -42.17
N ASP A 171 -42.42 53.33 -43.23
CA ASP A 171 -42.13 54.22 -44.39
C ASP A 171 -41.04 53.69 -45.33
N ALA A 172 -41.17 54.14 -46.58
CA ALA A 172 -40.30 54.00 -47.76
C ALA A 172 -40.40 52.63 -48.47
N GLN A 173 -41.33 52.43 -49.41
CA GLN A 173 -41.34 52.95 -50.80
C GLN A 173 -39.99 52.89 -51.53
N GLU A 174 -39.99 52.17 -52.66
CA GLU A 174 -39.56 52.58 -54.01
C GLU A 174 -38.74 51.48 -54.70
N GLY A 175 -39.22 51.06 -55.89
CA GLY A 175 -38.51 50.22 -56.85
C GLY A 175 -39.34 49.08 -57.43
#